data_AF-A0A1G5A219-F1
#
_entry.id   AF-A0A1G5A219-F1
#
_cell.length_a   1.000
_cell.length_b   1.000
_cell.length_c   1.000
_cell.angle_alpha   90.00
_cell.angle_beta   90.00
_cell.angle_gamma   90.00
#
_symmetry.space_group_name_H-M   'P 1'
#
loop_
_entity.id
_entity.type
_entity.pdbx_description
1 polymer ?
#
loop_
_entity_poly.entity_id
_entity_poly.type
_entity_poly.pdbx_seq_one_letter_code
_entity_poly.pdbx_strand_id
1 'polypeptide(L)'
;MSPDKFERLGTADAPRQLFASTPAQRVALARQQFFEEGVRPSGLVGEAVLQSWMRCSRTHRDRQRIVPFDAVTPSRLHTTLARNRELLDVARHELGQMENMLAGTDCRVILTDPDGVVVHVSSQPSDAHQPVLRKTARVGVNISERIVGTTAPGIVATTGQACTVDGAEHYFDVLSHMQCAAAPIRDVTGRLAGVLDLTVESRGFGFDAASMVAIHATTIENRLLQAQSRDHLILRFQSSPTLLGTPLEALAGIAPDGTIAWLNNAGARLLGRLPEAADERDVECLLGHDLASLLRLGRREAAQPLRLASGLGVWVQAHLKRPDGVDFRHSVAMPGAVAHAGSHPPIAIERHVQAEAIDDTREDATADDSDADAEEPAPLAATLREHSRKLIEETLAAHGGNVSQAARQLRVSRGTLYRRMRGWGDAACD
;
A
#
# COMPACT_ATOMS: atom_id res chain seq x y z
N MET A 1 34.39 65.75 32.25
CA MET A 1 32.99 65.74 31.80
C MET A 1 32.77 64.47 31.00
N SER A 2 31.89 63.62 31.49
CA SER A 2 31.60 62.25 31.05
C SER A 2 31.01 62.16 29.63
N PRO A 3 31.23 61.06 28.89
CA PRO A 3 30.34 60.65 27.80
C PRO A 3 29.31 59.67 28.37
N ASP A 4 28.43 60.19 29.23
CA ASP A 4 27.32 59.46 29.81
C ASP A 4 26.03 60.07 29.25
N LYS A 5 25.66 59.63 28.04
CA LYS A 5 24.39 59.91 27.36
C LYS A 5 24.35 59.12 26.05
N PHE A 6 24.00 57.85 26.14
CA PHE A 6 23.12 57.12 25.20
C PHE A 6 22.97 55.68 25.71
N GLU A 7 22.68 55.56 27.02
CA GLU A 7 22.19 54.32 27.60
C GLU A 7 20.65 54.36 27.55
N ARG A 8 20.06 53.21 27.17
CA ARG A 8 18.67 52.79 27.46
C ARG A 8 17.55 53.44 26.65
N LEU A 9 17.35 52.93 25.44
CA LEU A 9 16.01 52.79 24.83
C LEU A 9 16.03 51.58 23.87
N GLY A 10 16.17 50.40 24.45
CA GLY A 10 15.87 49.12 23.82
C GLY A 10 14.98 48.37 24.78
N THR A 11 13.68 48.45 24.54
CA THR A 11 12.58 47.95 25.39
C THR A 11 12.80 46.50 25.82
N ALA A 12 12.77 46.27 27.15
CA ALA A 12 12.70 44.97 27.80
C ALA A 12 11.34 44.25 27.61
N ASP A 13 10.64 44.55 26.51
CA ASP A 13 9.27 44.11 26.24
C ASP A 13 9.01 44.00 24.72
N ALA A 14 9.99 43.45 23.99
CA ALA A 14 9.72 43.00 22.62
C ALA A 14 8.77 41.80 22.71
N PRO A 15 7.60 41.82 22.06
CA PRO A 15 6.69 40.68 22.10
C PRO A 15 7.45 39.44 21.61
N ARG A 16 7.46 38.37 22.42
CA ARG A 16 7.94 37.04 21.99
C ARG A 16 7.32 36.80 20.63
N GLN A 17 8.15 36.63 19.58
CA GLN A 17 7.63 36.30 18.26
C GLN A 17 6.84 34.99 18.38
N LEU A 18 5.51 35.10 18.38
CA LEU A 18 4.59 33.99 18.63
C LEU A 18 4.61 32.96 17.48
N PHE A 19 5.21 33.32 16.35
CA PHE A 19 5.30 32.48 15.16
C PHE A 19 6.73 32.50 14.62
N ALA A 20 7.36 31.34 14.49
CA ALA A 20 8.63 31.22 13.81
C ALA A 20 8.43 31.47 12.30
N SER A 21 9.20 32.41 11.75
CA SER A 21 9.00 32.92 10.38
C SER A 21 9.52 31.98 9.29
N THR A 22 10.32 30.97 9.64
CA THR A 22 10.85 29.96 8.71
C THR A 22 10.82 28.54 9.30
N PRO A 23 10.83 27.49 8.46
CA PRO A 23 10.96 26.11 8.93
C PRO A 23 12.16 25.89 9.84
N ALA A 24 13.33 26.44 9.49
CA ALA A 24 14.54 26.33 10.30
C ALA A 24 14.37 26.97 11.69
N GLN A 25 13.72 28.13 11.79
CA GLN A 25 13.42 28.76 13.07
C GLN A 25 12.41 27.96 13.90
N ARG A 26 11.39 27.36 13.26
CA ARG A 26 10.44 26.49 13.98
C ARG A 26 11.15 25.28 14.59
N VAL A 27 12.02 24.63 13.82
CA VAL A 27 12.80 23.48 14.29
C VAL A 27 13.80 23.90 15.38
N ALA A 28 14.45 25.05 15.24
CA ALA A 28 15.33 25.58 16.28
C ALA A 28 14.60 25.83 17.60
N LEU A 29 13.41 26.45 17.55
CA LEU A 29 12.55 26.63 18.73
C LEU A 29 12.12 25.28 19.31
N ALA A 30 11.75 24.32 18.46
CA ALA A 30 11.39 22.97 18.89
C ALA A 30 12.53 22.27 19.62
N ARG A 31 13.77 22.41 19.10
CA ARG A 31 14.97 21.86 19.73
C ARG A 31 15.24 22.52 21.08
N GLN A 32 15.13 23.84 21.18
CA GLN A 32 15.30 24.56 22.44
C GLN A 32 14.30 24.05 23.49
N GLN A 33 13.01 24.04 23.14
CA GLN A 33 11.96 23.56 24.04
C GLN A 33 12.20 22.11 24.49
N PHE A 34 12.50 21.22 23.54
CA PHE A 34 12.65 19.80 23.84
C PHE A 34 13.94 19.46 24.60
N PHE A 35 15.08 19.95 24.13
CA PHE A 35 16.40 19.53 24.63
C PHE A 35 16.93 20.38 25.78
N GLU A 36 16.53 21.65 25.88
CA GLU A 36 17.04 22.57 26.91
C GLU A 36 16.00 22.83 27.99
N GLU A 37 14.74 23.04 27.61
CA GLU A 37 13.67 23.39 28.55
C GLU A 37 12.89 22.16 29.06
N GLY A 38 13.07 20.99 28.42
CA GLY A 38 12.34 19.76 28.75
C GLY A 38 10.84 19.81 28.44
N VAL A 39 10.42 20.79 27.62
CA VAL A 39 9.04 21.01 27.22
C VAL A 39 8.78 20.32 25.88
N ARG A 40 7.64 19.65 25.76
CA ARG A 40 7.22 19.00 24.51
C ARG A 40 6.88 20.06 23.44
N PRO A 41 7.59 20.13 22.29
CA PRO A 41 7.38 21.14 21.25
C PRO A 41 6.23 20.79 20.30
N SER A 42 5.03 20.56 20.86
CA SER A 42 3.86 20.14 20.09
C SER A 42 3.50 21.15 18.99
N GLY A 43 3.37 20.66 17.75
CA GLY A 43 3.01 21.49 16.58
C GLY A 43 4.16 22.25 15.93
N LEU A 44 5.37 22.23 16.50
CA LEU A 44 6.55 22.86 15.89
C LEU A 44 7.29 21.92 14.91
N VAL A 45 7.23 20.62 15.18
CA VAL A 45 7.78 19.54 14.35
C VAL A 45 6.75 18.41 14.20
N GLY A 46 6.94 17.55 13.21
CA GLY A 46 6.09 16.38 13.01
C GLY A 46 6.09 15.44 14.22
N GLU A 47 4.94 14.84 14.54
CA GLU A 47 4.79 13.93 15.68
C GLU A 47 5.76 12.73 15.58
N ALA A 48 6.02 12.22 14.38
CA ALA A 48 6.96 11.12 14.17
C ALA A 48 8.41 11.51 14.54
N VAL A 49 8.83 12.74 14.21
CA VAL A 49 10.14 13.29 14.57
C VAL A 49 10.24 13.45 16.09
N LEU A 50 9.21 14.02 16.71
CA LEU A 50 9.16 14.19 18.17
C LEU A 50 9.22 12.85 18.92
N GLN A 51 8.47 11.85 18.46
CA GLN A 51 8.52 10.49 19.03
C GLN A 51 9.91 9.86 18.86
N SER A 52 10.58 10.12 17.74
CA SER A 52 11.96 9.68 17.53
C SER A 52 12.94 10.40 18.46
N TRP A 53 12.82 11.72 18.65
CA TRP A 53 13.63 12.47 19.61
C TRP A 53 13.49 11.91 21.03
N MET A 54 12.27 11.55 21.45
CA MET A 54 12.02 10.93 22.76
C MET A 54 12.65 9.53 22.90
N ARG A 55 12.71 8.74 21.82
CA ARG A 55 13.42 7.46 21.85
C ARG A 55 14.94 7.67 21.90
N CYS A 56 15.46 8.57 21.07
CA CYS A 56 16.87 8.88 20.97
C CYS A 56 17.43 9.48 22.27
N SER A 57 16.68 10.35 22.96
CA SER A 57 17.12 10.96 24.23
C SER A 57 17.27 9.98 25.37
N ARG A 58 16.58 8.83 25.33
CA ARG A 58 16.75 7.74 26.30
C ARG A 58 18.10 7.02 26.14
N THR A 59 18.64 6.98 24.93
CA THR A 59 19.89 6.26 24.62
C THR A 59 21.09 7.17 24.42
N HIS A 60 20.89 8.42 23.99
CA HIS A 60 21.94 9.35 23.60
C HIS A 60 21.79 10.68 24.32
N ARG A 61 22.66 10.94 25.32
CA ARG A 61 22.67 12.22 26.05
C ARG A 61 23.46 13.33 25.34
N ASP A 62 24.50 12.95 24.60
CA ASP A 62 25.36 13.89 23.87
C ASP A 62 24.98 13.94 22.38
N ARG A 63 24.52 15.12 21.94
CA ARG A 63 24.11 15.39 20.54
C ARG A 63 25.27 15.76 19.61
N GLN A 64 26.41 16.14 20.18
CA GLN A 64 27.64 16.50 19.45
C GLN A 64 28.59 15.32 19.28
N ARG A 65 28.23 14.16 19.83
CA ARG A 65 28.96 12.91 19.66
C ARG A 65 29.24 12.63 18.18
N ILE A 66 30.44 12.14 17.91
CA ILE A 66 30.79 11.55 16.62
C ILE A 66 29.95 10.29 16.41
N VAL A 67 29.12 10.31 15.37
CA VAL A 67 28.33 9.15 14.94
C VAL A 67 29.24 8.19 14.16
N PRO A 68 29.48 6.97 14.66
CA PRO A 68 30.26 5.99 13.91
C PRO A 68 29.39 5.43 12.79
N PHE A 69 29.76 5.70 11.54
CA PHE A 69 29.14 5.10 10.35
C PHE A 69 29.81 3.76 10.01
N ASP A 70 29.93 2.91 11.02
CA ASP A 70 30.66 1.65 10.90
C ASP A 70 29.86 0.64 10.06
N ALA A 71 30.59 -0.06 9.19
CA ALA A 71 30.04 -1.22 8.53
C ALA A 71 29.85 -2.34 9.56
N VAL A 72 28.76 -3.09 9.42
CA VAL A 72 28.58 -4.34 10.16
C VAL A 72 29.69 -5.33 9.78
N THR A 73 29.89 -6.35 10.62
CA THR A 73 30.88 -7.39 10.34
C THR A 73 30.60 -8.07 8.98
N PRO A 74 31.63 -8.56 8.27
CA PRO A 74 31.45 -9.24 6.98
C PRO A 74 30.45 -10.40 7.03
N SER A 75 30.46 -11.19 8.10
CA SER A 75 29.49 -12.29 8.31
C SER A 75 28.05 -11.79 8.46
N ARG A 76 27.86 -10.68 9.18
CA ARG A 76 26.54 -10.04 9.31
C ARG A 76 26.09 -9.48 7.97
N LEU A 77 26.97 -8.80 7.24
CA LEU A 77 26.65 -8.27 5.90
C LEU A 77 26.23 -9.39 4.94
N HIS A 78 27.01 -10.48 4.86
CA HIS A 78 26.67 -11.62 4.00
C HIS A 78 25.29 -12.20 4.35
N THR A 79 24.99 -12.36 5.64
CA THR A 79 23.69 -12.85 6.11
C THR A 79 22.56 -11.88 5.76
N THR A 80 22.77 -10.57 5.96
CA THR A 80 21.81 -9.53 5.59
C THR A 80 21.53 -9.54 4.08
N LEU A 81 22.56 -9.58 3.23
CA LEU A 81 22.37 -9.62 1.77
C LEU A 81 21.66 -10.90 1.32
N ALA A 82 22.00 -12.05 1.92
CA ALA A 82 21.35 -13.32 1.60
C ALA A 82 19.86 -13.31 1.97
N ARG A 83 19.49 -12.75 3.13
CA ARG A 83 18.09 -12.62 3.57
C ARG A 83 17.28 -11.65 2.70
N ASN A 84 17.92 -10.61 2.19
CA ASN A 84 17.26 -9.57 1.38
C ASN A 84 17.37 -9.82 -0.13
N ARG A 85 17.83 -11.00 -0.56
CA ARG A 85 18.08 -11.29 -1.98
C ARG A 85 16.84 -11.11 -2.86
N GLU A 86 15.69 -11.63 -2.44
CA GLU A 86 14.45 -11.51 -3.21
C GLU A 86 13.99 -10.05 -3.34
N LEU A 87 14.10 -9.25 -2.26
CA LEU A 87 13.86 -7.80 -2.28
C LEU A 87 14.81 -7.09 -3.25
N LEU A 88 16.11 -7.36 -3.16
CA LEU A 88 17.11 -6.76 -4.05
C LEU A 88 16.87 -7.12 -5.52
N ASP A 89 16.46 -8.36 -5.79
CA ASP A 89 16.19 -8.83 -7.15
C ASP A 89 14.97 -8.13 -7.77
N VAL A 90 13.86 -7.96 -7.02
CA VAL A 90 12.68 -7.22 -7.52
C VAL A 90 12.89 -5.70 -7.56
N ALA A 91 13.71 -5.15 -6.67
CA ALA A 91 14.00 -3.72 -6.59
C ALA A 91 14.98 -3.24 -7.67
N ARG A 92 15.85 -4.13 -8.17
CA ARG A 92 16.95 -3.82 -9.11
C ARG A 92 16.56 -2.87 -10.23
N HIS A 93 15.44 -3.14 -10.90
CA HIS A 93 14.99 -2.32 -12.03
C HIS A 93 14.52 -0.93 -11.59
N GLU A 94 13.73 -0.82 -10.51
CA GLU A 94 13.30 0.49 -9.99
C GLU A 94 14.46 1.32 -9.48
N LEU A 95 15.38 0.69 -8.74
CA LEU A 95 16.58 1.36 -8.23
C LEU A 95 17.41 1.93 -9.39
N GLY A 96 17.60 1.16 -10.47
CA GLY A 96 18.28 1.64 -11.68
C GLY A 96 17.54 2.78 -12.39
N GLN A 97 16.21 2.77 -12.42
CA GLN A 97 15.45 3.91 -12.97
C GLN A 97 15.61 5.18 -12.13
N MET A 98 15.52 5.06 -10.80
CA MET A 98 15.72 6.18 -9.89
C MET A 98 17.13 6.75 -10.02
N GLU A 99 18.15 5.89 -10.13
CA GLU A 99 19.54 6.29 -10.36
C GLU A 99 19.69 7.12 -11.65
N ASN A 100 19.06 6.69 -12.74
CA ASN A 100 19.08 7.42 -14.00
C ASN A 100 18.31 8.74 -13.92
N MET A 101 17.15 8.76 -13.25
CA MET A 101 16.32 9.96 -13.09
C MET A 101 17.01 11.03 -12.24
N LEU A 102 17.77 10.60 -11.23
CA LEU A 102 18.50 11.47 -10.31
C LEU A 102 19.94 11.75 -10.76
N ALA A 103 20.34 11.25 -11.93
CA ALA A 103 21.66 11.50 -12.49
C ALA A 103 21.89 13.02 -12.66
N GLY A 104 23.05 13.50 -12.21
CA GLY A 104 23.39 14.92 -12.22
C GLY A 104 22.85 15.72 -11.03
N THR A 105 22.07 15.10 -10.13
CA THR A 105 21.70 15.69 -8.83
C THR A 105 22.65 15.22 -7.73
N ASP A 106 22.61 15.91 -6.58
CA ASP A 106 23.32 15.52 -5.36
C ASP A 106 22.60 14.41 -4.56
N CYS A 107 21.52 13.83 -5.10
CA CYS A 107 20.67 12.87 -4.40
C CYS A 107 21.24 11.45 -4.37
N ARG A 108 21.05 10.77 -3.25
CA ARG A 108 21.37 9.36 -3.00
C ARG A 108 20.10 8.55 -2.91
N VAL A 109 20.06 7.41 -3.58
CA VAL A 109 19.05 6.37 -3.33
C VAL A 109 19.69 5.35 -2.41
N ILE A 110 19.06 5.08 -1.28
CA ILE A 110 19.51 4.11 -0.27
C ILE A 110 18.36 3.13 -0.03
N LEU A 111 18.66 1.84 0.01
CA LEU A 111 17.74 0.80 0.48
C LEU A 111 18.34 0.17 1.73
N THR A 112 17.55 0.08 2.80
CA THR A 112 17.94 -0.65 4.01
C THR A 112 17.11 -1.90 4.20
N ASP A 113 17.67 -2.87 4.91
CA ASP A 113 16.90 -3.93 5.55
C ASP A 113 16.07 -3.37 6.73
N PRO A 114 15.19 -4.18 7.36
CA PRO A 114 14.36 -3.73 8.48
C PRO A 114 15.15 -3.35 9.74
N ASP A 115 16.39 -3.83 9.88
CA ASP A 115 17.28 -3.52 11.01
C ASP A 115 18.11 -2.25 10.77
N GLY A 116 17.88 -1.56 9.65
CA GLY A 116 18.58 -0.33 9.26
C GLY A 116 19.99 -0.56 8.68
N VAL A 117 20.32 -1.77 8.27
CA VAL A 117 21.57 -2.05 7.53
C VAL A 117 21.36 -1.71 6.06
N VAL A 118 22.23 -0.89 5.50
CA VAL A 118 22.18 -0.50 4.09
C VAL A 118 22.48 -1.72 3.21
N VAL A 119 21.58 -2.06 2.29
CA VAL A 119 21.70 -3.18 1.35
C VAL A 119 21.89 -2.75 -0.10
N HIS A 120 21.53 -1.51 -0.45
CA HIS A 120 21.80 -0.90 -1.76
C HIS A 120 22.10 0.59 -1.60
N VAL A 121 22.97 1.11 -2.46
CA VAL A 121 23.25 2.55 -2.58
C VAL A 121 23.48 2.90 -4.04
N SER A 122 22.90 4.01 -4.50
CA SER A 122 23.18 4.56 -5.82
C SER A 122 24.62 5.09 -5.98
N SER A 123 25.12 5.02 -7.22
CA SER A 123 26.47 5.48 -7.59
C SER A 123 26.71 6.97 -7.22
N GLN A 124 27.96 7.32 -6.89
CA GLN A 124 28.36 8.70 -6.58
C GLN A 124 28.63 9.53 -7.84
N PRO A 125 28.09 10.76 -7.96
CA PRO A 125 28.69 11.76 -8.85
C PRO A 125 30.12 12.05 -8.34
N SER A 126 31.15 11.97 -9.19
CA SER A 126 32.56 12.09 -8.76
C SER A 126 32.89 13.41 -8.06
N ASP A 127 32.18 14.49 -8.40
CA ASP A 127 32.51 15.85 -7.99
C ASP A 127 31.66 16.40 -6.82
N ALA A 128 30.73 15.60 -6.28
CA ALA A 128 29.86 16.06 -5.21
C ALA A 128 30.60 16.11 -3.85
N HIS A 129 30.69 17.30 -3.25
CA HIS A 129 31.22 17.51 -1.90
C HIS A 129 30.18 17.09 -0.84
N GLN A 130 30.14 15.80 -0.51
CA GLN A 130 29.19 15.21 0.45
C GLN A 130 29.92 14.37 1.53
N PRO A 131 30.61 15.02 2.48
CA PRO A 131 31.50 14.33 3.43
C PRO A 131 30.77 13.37 4.38
N VAL A 132 29.52 13.67 4.75
CA VAL A 132 28.73 12.80 5.62
C VAL A 132 28.15 11.64 4.81
N LEU A 133 27.50 11.91 3.66
CA LEU A 133 26.93 10.86 2.81
C LEU A 133 27.97 9.88 2.29
N ARG A 134 29.20 10.32 1.99
CA ARG A 134 30.31 9.42 1.61
C ARG A 134 30.61 8.38 2.69
N LYS A 135 30.36 8.68 3.95
CA LYS A 135 30.56 7.76 5.08
C LYS A 135 29.32 6.89 5.33
N THR A 136 28.12 7.45 5.23
CA THR A 136 26.86 6.77 5.56
C THR A 136 26.33 5.89 4.44
N ALA A 137 26.40 6.36 3.19
CA ALA A 137 25.82 5.71 2.03
C ALA A 137 26.79 4.65 1.48
N ARG A 138 26.99 3.57 2.26
CA ARG A 138 27.76 2.39 1.86
C ARG A 138 27.02 1.13 2.29
N VAL A 139 27.01 0.13 1.41
CA VAL A 139 26.45 -1.18 1.72
C VAL A 139 27.12 -1.75 2.97
N GLY A 140 26.30 -2.20 3.92
CA GLY A 140 26.70 -2.74 5.22
C GLY A 140 26.79 -1.71 6.34
N VAL A 141 26.70 -0.41 6.09
CA VAL A 141 26.62 0.59 7.17
C VAL A 141 25.29 0.45 7.89
N ASN A 142 25.31 0.50 9.23
CA ASN A 142 24.09 0.52 10.03
C ASN A 142 23.64 1.97 10.26
N ILE A 143 22.51 2.33 9.68
CA ILE A 143 21.85 3.63 9.83
C ILE A 143 20.53 3.54 10.63
N SER A 144 20.42 2.54 11.51
CA SER A 144 19.26 2.43 12.39
C SER A 144 19.16 3.61 13.34
N GLU A 145 17.93 3.93 13.75
CA GLU A 145 17.64 5.05 14.67
C GLU A 145 18.48 4.96 15.96
N ARG A 146 18.77 3.75 16.44
CA ARG A 146 19.61 3.52 17.62
C ARG A 146 21.05 3.97 17.42
N ILE A 147 21.60 3.90 16.20
CA ILE A 147 23.00 4.22 15.91
C ILE A 147 23.16 5.67 15.45
N VAL A 148 22.34 6.10 14.48
CA VAL A 148 22.46 7.42 13.84
C VAL A 148 21.42 8.44 14.29
N GLY A 149 20.60 8.07 15.28
CA GLY A 149 19.55 8.94 15.81
C GLY A 149 18.40 9.12 14.82
N THR A 150 17.65 10.20 14.99
CA THR A 150 16.52 10.53 14.14
C THR A 150 16.94 10.78 12.69
N THR A 151 16.52 9.88 11.81
CA THR A 151 16.63 9.94 10.35
C THR A 151 15.31 9.46 9.75
N ALA A 152 14.99 9.86 8.51
CA ALA A 152 13.79 9.36 7.84
C ALA A 152 13.75 7.82 7.79
N PRO A 153 14.82 7.11 7.35
CA PRO A 153 14.79 5.64 7.33
C PRO A 153 14.61 5.03 8.73
N GLY A 154 15.20 5.63 9.77
CA GLY A 154 15.03 5.17 11.15
C GLY A 154 13.59 5.33 11.67
N ILE A 155 12.95 6.46 11.37
CA ILE A 155 11.53 6.69 11.71
C ILE A 155 10.64 5.70 10.96
N VAL A 156 10.82 5.57 9.65
CA VAL A 156 10.01 4.67 8.81
C VAL A 156 10.16 3.22 9.26
N ALA A 157 11.37 2.78 9.63
CA ALA A 157 11.58 1.44 10.15
C ALA A 157 10.77 1.15 11.42
N THR A 158 10.61 2.16 12.27
CA THR A 158 9.86 2.05 13.54
C THR A 158 8.34 2.19 13.34
N THR A 159 7.90 3.12 12.48
CA THR A 159 6.47 3.46 12.33
C THR A 159 5.78 2.68 11.22
N GLY A 160 6.55 2.17 10.25
CA GLY A 160 6.04 1.61 9.01
C GLY A 160 5.27 2.63 8.16
N GLN A 161 5.48 3.94 8.36
CA GLN A 161 4.83 5.03 7.63
C GLN A 161 5.90 5.90 6.97
N ALA A 162 5.65 6.33 5.73
CA ALA A 162 6.54 7.23 5.01
C ALA A 162 6.74 8.55 5.78
N CYS A 163 7.95 9.11 5.71
CA CYS A 163 8.34 10.27 6.50
C CYS A 163 9.47 11.05 5.83
N THR A 164 9.49 12.36 6.07
CA THR A 164 10.61 13.25 5.74
C THR A 164 11.26 13.75 7.02
N VAL A 165 12.58 13.93 6.99
CA VAL A 165 13.34 14.57 8.07
C VAL A 165 14.26 15.61 7.44
N ASP A 166 14.11 16.87 7.86
CA ASP A 166 14.80 18.01 7.28
C ASP A 166 15.73 18.69 8.28
N GLY A 167 17.01 18.78 7.92
CA GLY A 167 18.01 19.59 8.58
C GLY A 167 18.11 19.28 10.07
N ALA A 168 17.87 20.28 10.92
CA ALA A 168 17.95 20.16 12.36
C ALA A 168 16.84 19.29 13.01
N GLU A 169 15.92 18.73 12.22
CA GLU A 169 15.04 17.64 12.67
C GLU A 169 15.84 16.36 12.97
N HIS A 170 17.00 16.19 12.34
CA HIS A 170 17.93 15.13 12.70
C HIS A 170 18.41 15.29 14.14
N TYR A 171 18.56 14.17 14.84
CA TYR A 171 18.89 14.19 16.26
C TYR A 171 20.30 14.74 16.52
N PHE A 172 21.29 14.20 15.81
CA PHE A 172 22.69 14.60 15.93
C PHE A 172 23.02 15.78 15.02
N ASP A 173 23.80 16.73 15.55
CA ASP A 173 24.10 17.99 14.84
C ASP A 173 24.93 17.76 13.56
N VAL A 174 25.72 16.68 13.50
CA VAL A 174 26.47 16.28 12.29
C VAL A 174 25.57 15.96 11.09
N LEU A 175 24.29 15.63 11.34
CA LEU A 175 23.30 15.33 10.32
C LEU A 175 22.40 16.54 10.01
N SER A 176 22.62 17.70 10.63
CA SER A 176 21.76 18.89 10.48
C SER A 176 21.77 19.52 9.09
N HIS A 177 22.68 19.09 8.21
CA HIS A 177 22.75 19.49 6.81
C HIS A 177 22.09 18.49 5.86
N MET A 178 21.45 17.44 6.39
CA MET A 178 20.83 16.38 5.60
C MET A 178 19.35 16.67 5.37
N GLN A 179 18.83 16.27 4.22
CA GLN A 179 17.40 16.06 4.03
C GLN A 179 17.16 14.62 3.58
N CYS A 180 16.24 13.95 4.25
CA CYS A 180 15.88 12.57 3.98
C CYS A 180 14.38 12.47 3.69
N ALA A 181 14.01 11.65 2.71
CA ALA A 181 12.64 11.25 2.45
C ALA A 181 12.60 9.74 2.27
N ALA A 182 11.84 9.05 3.12
CA ALA A 182 11.82 7.59 3.13
C ALA A 182 10.41 7.01 3.10
N ALA A 183 10.28 5.82 2.53
CA ALA A 183 9.04 5.07 2.46
C ALA A 183 9.26 3.57 2.74
N PRO A 184 8.30 2.91 3.41
CA PRO A 184 8.40 1.50 3.76
C PRO A 184 8.13 0.61 2.56
N ILE A 185 8.74 -0.58 2.57
CA ILE A 185 8.41 -1.68 1.66
C ILE A 185 8.00 -2.86 2.54
N ARG A 186 6.81 -3.43 2.32
CA ARG A 186 6.28 -4.55 3.10
C ARG A 186 6.31 -5.87 2.32
N ASP A 187 6.43 -6.96 3.07
CA ASP A 187 6.31 -8.32 2.55
C ASP A 187 4.85 -8.82 2.59
N VAL A 188 4.61 -10.02 2.04
CA VAL A 188 3.28 -10.67 2.05
C VAL A 188 2.75 -11.01 3.44
N THR A 189 3.58 -10.93 4.48
CA THR A 189 3.15 -11.10 5.87
C THR A 189 2.71 -9.78 6.51
N GLY A 190 2.81 -8.67 5.75
CA GLY A 190 2.52 -7.31 6.21
C GLY A 190 3.65 -6.68 7.04
N ARG A 191 4.77 -7.40 7.20
CA ARG A 191 5.96 -6.92 7.93
C ARG A 191 6.82 -6.05 7.04
N LEU A 192 7.63 -5.20 7.67
CA LEU A 192 8.60 -4.39 6.95
C LEU A 192 9.67 -5.31 6.35
N ALA A 193 9.82 -5.25 5.02
CA ALA A 193 10.87 -5.93 4.26
C ALA A 193 12.10 -5.04 4.07
N GLY A 194 11.91 -3.73 3.99
CA GLY A 194 12.99 -2.75 3.88
C GLY A 194 12.47 -1.32 3.85
N VAL A 195 13.39 -0.37 3.80
CA VAL A 195 13.08 1.06 3.71
C VAL A 195 13.83 1.66 2.54
N LEU A 196 13.09 2.28 1.62
CA LEU A 196 13.66 3.07 0.54
C LEU A 196 13.81 4.52 1.01
N ASP A 197 14.98 5.10 0.81
CA ASP A 197 15.31 6.46 1.24
C ASP A 197 15.97 7.24 0.10
N LEU A 198 15.58 8.51 -0.01
CA LEU A 198 16.25 9.52 -0.80
C LEU A 198 16.94 10.49 0.14
N THR A 199 18.24 10.71 -0.06
CA THR A 199 19.04 11.56 0.81
C THR A 199 19.84 12.59 0.04
N VAL A 200 19.88 13.83 0.52
CA VAL A 200 20.78 14.89 0.04
C VAL A 200 21.53 15.53 1.20
N GLU A 201 22.73 16.05 0.93
CA GLU A 201 23.56 16.79 1.89
C GLU A 201 23.76 18.23 1.41
N SER A 202 23.62 19.19 2.31
CA SER A 202 23.84 20.65 2.13
C SER A 202 22.89 21.38 1.17
N ARG A 203 22.34 20.70 0.16
CA ARG A 203 21.33 21.25 -0.76
C ARG A 203 20.00 20.54 -0.54
N GLY A 204 18.91 21.31 -0.56
CA GLY A 204 17.59 20.73 -0.46
C GLY A 204 17.14 20.05 -1.75
N PHE A 205 16.06 19.26 -1.68
CA PHE A 205 15.47 18.67 -2.88
C PHE A 205 14.93 19.75 -3.83
N GLY A 206 15.26 19.65 -5.12
CA GLY A 206 14.69 20.49 -6.18
C GLY A 206 13.34 19.98 -6.71
N PHE A 207 12.76 18.98 -6.06
CA PHE A 207 11.54 18.27 -6.47
C PHE A 207 10.85 17.67 -5.23
N ASP A 208 9.65 17.14 -5.40
CA ASP A 208 8.92 16.44 -4.32
C ASP A 208 9.49 15.03 -4.08
N ALA A 209 10.52 14.95 -3.24
CA ALA A 209 11.19 13.70 -2.89
C ALA A 209 10.29 12.73 -2.11
N ALA A 210 9.35 13.25 -1.30
CA ALA A 210 8.43 12.42 -0.53
C ALA A 210 7.48 11.64 -1.45
N SER A 211 6.91 12.32 -2.45
CA SER A 211 6.06 11.67 -3.45
C SER A 211 6.85 10.69 -4.32
N MET A 212 8.05 11.07 -4.75
CA MET A 212 8.91 10.19 -5.57
C MET A 212 9.27 8.90 -4.83
N VAL A 213 9.80 9.00 -3.60
CA VAL A 213 10.20 7.82 -2.84
C VAL A 213 8.99 6.93 -2.51
N ALA A 214 7.83 7.52 -2.21
CA ALA A 214 6.60 6.76 -1.94
C ALA A 214 6.12 5.97 -3.15
N ILE A 215 6.15 6.58 -4.35
CA ILE A 215 5.76 5.92 -5.60
C ILE A 215 6.69 4.74 -5.90
N HIS A 216 8.01 4.95 -5.85
CA HIS A 216 8.96 3.86 -6.16
C HIS A 216 8.96 2.77 -5.08
N ALA A 217 8.84 3.12 -3.79
CA ALA A 217 8.68 2.13 -2.73
C ALA A 217 7.41 1.28 -2.94
N THR A 218 6.30 1.91 -3.35
CA THR A 218 5.06 1.19 -3.68
C THR A 218 5.24 0.26 -4.87
N THR A 219 5.96 0.68 -5.91
CA THR A 219 6.28 -0.19 -7.07
C THR A 219 7.12 -1.39 -6.65
N ILE A 220 8.13 -1.19 -5.81
CA ILE A 220 8.98 -2.28 -5.29
C ILE A 220 8.15 -3.21 -4.40
N GLU A 221 7.34 -2.68 -3.49
CA GLU A 221 6.42 -3.43 -2.63
C GLU A 221 5.46 -4.28 -3.46
N ASN A 222 4.79 -3.70 -4.46
CA ASN A 222 3.88 -4.43 -5.34
C ASN A 222 4.58 -5.60 -6.07
N ARG A 223 5.82 -5.40 -6.53
CA ARG A 223 6.61 -6.47 -7.16
C ARG A 223 7.03 -7.54 -6.15
N LEU A 224 7.42 -7.15 -4.94
CA LEU A 224 7.78 -8.06 -3.87
C LEU A 224 6.59 -8.93 -3.44
N LEU A 225 5.43 -8.32 -3.22
CA LEU A 225 4.18 -9.01 -2.88
C LEU A 225 3.84 -10.06 -3.93
N GLN A 226 3.92 -9.69 -5.22
CA GLN A 226 3.70 -10.62 -6.32
C GLN A 226 4.76 -11.73 -6.38
N ALA A 227 6.04 -11.44 -6.12
CA ALA A 227 7.12 -12.43 -6.11
C ALA A 227 6.94 -13.48 -5.00
N GLN A 228 6.54 -13.04 -3.81
CA GLN A 228 6.34 -13.87 -2.63
C GLN A 228 4.99 -14.60 -2.58
N SER A 229 4.05 -14.22 -3.43
CA SER A 229 2.73 -14.82 -3.55
C SER A 229 2.76 -16.15 -4.30
N ARG A 230 3.40 -17.15 -3.68
CA ARG A 230 3.35 -18.55 -4.13
C ARG A 230 1.97 -19.10 -3.76
N ASP A 231 1.27 -19.68 -4.72
CA ASP A 231 -0.06 -20.30 -4.56
C ASP A 231 -1.22 -19.35 -4.18
N HIS A 232 -1.07 -18.04 -4.43
CA HIS A 232 -2.16 -17.08 -4.26
C HIS A 232 -2.82 -16.72 -5.59
N LEU A 233 -4.13 -16.50 -5.56
CA LEU A 233 -4.82 -15.74 -6.59
C LEU A 233 -4.56 -14.25 -6.32
N ILE A 234 -3.85 -13.59 -7.23
CA ILE A 234 -3.55 -12.17 -7.12
C ILE A 234 -4.67 -11.40 -7.81
N LEU A 235 -5.40 -10.58 -7.04
CA LEU A 235 -6.33 -9.61 -7.58
C LEU A 235 -5.66 -8.26 -7.73
N ARG A 236 -5.92 -7.62 -8.85
CA ARG A 236 -5.58 -6.23 -9.16
C ARG A 236 -6.88 -5.49 -9.32
N PHE A 237 -7.08 -4.41 -8.57
CA PHE A 237 -8.34 -3.69 -8.62
C PHE A 237 -8.18 -2.19 -8.38
N GLN A 238 -9.09 -1.40 -8.94
CA GLN A 238 -9.15 0.04 -8.70
C GLN A 238 -10.49 0.63 -9.14
N SER A 239 -10.84 1.83 -8.67
CA SER A 239 -12.07 2.54 -9.07
C SER A 239 -12.12 2.89 -10.56
N SER A 240 -10.96 3.03 -11.22
CA SER A 240 -10.82 3.28 -12.65
C SER A 240 -9.91 2.23 -13.30
N PRO A 241 -10.24 1.71 -14.50
CA PRO A 241 -9.40 0.75 -15.20
C PRO A 241 -8.06 1.36 -15.64
N THR A 242 -7.98 2.68 -15.81
CA THR A 242 -6.75 3.40 -16.20
C THR A 242 -5.67 3.37 -15.12
N LEU A 243 -6.04 3.05 -13.88
CA LEU A 243 -5.11 2.99 -12.75
C LEU A 243 -4.56 1.58 -12.52
N LEU A 244 -5.11 0.56 -13.18
CA LEU A 244 -4.55 -0.80 -13.16
C LEU A 244 -3.19 -0.80 -13.86
N GLY A 245 -2.20 -1.50 -13.29
CA GLY A 245 -0.83 -1.45 -13.81
C GLY A 245 -0.02 -0.21 -13.45
N THR A 246 -0.60 0.72 -12.69
CA THR A 246 0.15 1.83 -12.10
C THR A 246 0.51 1.51 -10.64
N PRO A 247 1.45 2.24 -10.01
CA PRO A 247 1.74 2.08 -8.59
C PRO A 247 0.52 2.30 -7.68
N LEU A 248 -0.53 2.97 -8.17
CA LEU A 248 -1.77 3.23 -7.43
C LEU A 248 -2.75 2.05 -7.47
N GLU A 249 -2.45 0.95 -8.18
CA GLU A 249 -3.33 -0.21 -8.21
C GLU A 249 -3.45 -0.87 -6.83
N ALA A 250 -4.66 -1.29 -6.47
CA ALA A 250 -4.84 -2.13 -5.30
C ALA A 250 -4.52 -3.58 -5.65
N LEU A 251 -3.79 -4.24 -4.76
CA LEU A 251 -3.43 -5.64 -4.86
C LEU A 251 -3.94 -6.41 -3.65
N ALA A 252 -4.46 -7.61 -3.89
CA ALA A 252 -4.82 -8.58 -2.86
C ALA A 252 -4.32 -9.97 -3.24
N GLY A 253 -3.72 -10.68 -2.29
CA GLY A 253 -3.41 -12.10 -2.43
C GLY A 253 -4.46 -12.93 -1.72
N ILE A 254 -5.18 -13.77 -2.47
CA ILE A 254 -6.18 -14.68 -1.93
C ILE A 254 -5.57 -16.08 -1.82
N ALA A 255 -5.59 -16.64 -0.61
CA ALA A 255 -5.13 -17.99 -0.34
C ALA A 255 -6.11 -19.05 -0.89
N PRO A 256 -5.66 -20.31 -1.08
CA PRO A 256 -6.50 -21.38 -1.62
C PRO A 256 -7.74 -21.71 -0.80
N ASP A 257 -7.76 -21.33 0.48
CA ASP A 257 -8.90 -21.51 1.39
C ASP A 257 -9.96 -20.40 1.29
N GLY A 258 -9.73 -19.39 0.44
CA GLY A 258 -10.65 -18.27 0.23
C GLY A 258 -10.43 -17.09 1.18
N THR A 259 -9.34 -17.06 1.93
CA THR A 259 -8.98 -15.90 2.78
C THR A 259 -8.11 -14.89 2.04
N ILE A 260 -8.28 -13.60 2.33
CA ILE A 260 -7.35 -12.55 1.87
C ILE A 260 -6.12 -12.59 2.78
N ALA A 261 -5.02 -13.13 2.24
CA ALA A 261 -3.76 -13.28 2.96
C ALA A 261 -3.07 -11.93 3.19
N TRP A 262 -3.08 -11.06 2.17
CA TRP A 262 -2.44 -9.76 2.22
C TRP A 262 -3.12 -8.73 1.30
N LEU A 263 -2.94 -7.46 1.64
CA LEU A 263 -3.29 -6.29 0.83
C LEU A 263 -2.08 -5.36 0.74
N ASN A 264 -1.86 -4.73 -0.42
CA ASN A 264 -1.02 -3.54 -0.45
C ASN A 264 -1.75 -2.34 0.16
N ASN A 265 -1.06 -1.21 0.34
CA ASN A 265 -1.65 -0.01 0.95
C ASN A 265 -2.88 0.51 0.17
N ALA A 266 -2.86 0.45 -1.17
CA ALA A 266 -4.01 0.84 -1.99
C ALA A 266 -5.22 -0.09 -1.77
N GLY A 267 -4.99 -1.40 -1.65
CA GLY A 267 -6.04 -2.38 -1.31
C GLY A 267 -6.62 -2.14 0.06
N ALA A 268 -5.78 -1.84 1.06
CA ALA A 268 -6.24 -1.50 2.40
C ALA A 268 -7.09 -0.20 2.43
N ARG A 269 -6.86 0.74 1.51
CA ARG A 269 -7.69 1.96 1.38
C ARG A 269 -9.06 1.68 0.77
N LEU A 270 -9.17 0.73 -0.15
CA LEU A 270 -10.41 0.40 -0.83
C LEU A 270 -11.27 -0.63 -0.07
N LEU A 271 -10.62 -1.61 0.58
CA LEU A 271 -11.29 -2.70 1.31
C LEU A 271 -11.34 -2.48 2.83
N GLY A 272 -10.58 -1.50 3.33
CA GLY A 272 -10.29 -1.39 4.75
C GLY A 272 -9.09 -2.23 5.18
N ARG A 273 -8.66 -2.05 6.43
CA ARG A 273 -7.59 -2.87 7.01
C ARG A 273 -8.10 -4.29 7.23
N LEU A 274 -7.26 -5.27 6.92
CA LEU A 274 -7.58 -6.66 7.23
C LEU A 274 -7.68 -6.85 8.75
N PRO A 275 -8.71 -7.58 9.23
CA PRO A 275 -8.79 -7.97 10.64
C PRO A 275 -7.57 -8.78 11.08
N GLU A 276 -7.21 -8.73 12.36
CA GLU A 276 -6.11 -9.55 12.88
C GLU A 276 -6.41 -11.04 12.80
N ALA A 277 -7.66 -11.42 13.09
CA ALA A 277 -8.14 -12.79 13.05
C ALA A 277 -8.27 -13.29 11.59
N ALA A 278 -7.60 -14.39 11.26
CA ALA A 278 -7.54 -14.90 9.89
C ALA A 278 -8.90 -15.41 9.37
N ASP A 279 -9.78 -15.85 10.27
CA ASP A 279 -11.12 -16.33 9.99
C ASP A 279 -12.11 -15.23 9.58
N GLU A 280 -11.81 -13.97 9.89
CA GLU A 280 -12.57 -12.79 9.46
C GLU A 280 -12.10 -12.23 8.11
N ARG A 281 -11.04 -12.78 7.53
CA ARG A 281 -10.48 -12.34 6.23
C ARG A 281 -11.13 -13.05 5.05
N ASP A 282 -12.35 -13.53 5.20
CA ASP A 282 -13.05 -14.27 4.15
C ASP A 282 -13.35 -13.38 2.94
N VAL A 283 -12.99 -13.86 1.74
CA VAL A 283 -13.11 -13.09 0.52
C VAL A 283 -14.56 -12.77 0.16
N GLU A 284 -15.51 -13.64 0.51
CA GLU A 284 -16.93 -13.41 0.25
C GLU A 284 -17.45 -12.27 1.13
N CYS A 285 -17.00 -12.19 2.39
CA CYS A 285 -17.34 -11.10 3.30
C CYS A 285 -16.76 -9.75 2.87
N LEU A 286 -15.50 -9.71 2.41
CA LEU A 286 -14.81 -8.45 2.10
C LEU A 286 -15.06 -7.97 0.67
N LEU A 287 -15.09 -8.88 -0.30
CA LEU A 287 -15.30 -8.54 -1.71
C LEU A 287 -16.77 -8.67 -2.12
N GLY A 288 -17.59 -9.45 -1.43
CA GLY A 288 -18.96 -9.76 -1.85
C GLY A 288 -19.06 -10.84 -2.93
N HIS A 289 -17.97 -11.55 -3.23
CA HIS A 289 -17.89 -12.60 -4.26
C HIS A 289 -17.17 -13.83 -3.74
N ASP A 290 -17.66 -15.02 -4.12
CA ASP A 290 -17.00 -16.27 -3.76
C ASP A 290 -15.68 -16.50 -4.53
N LEU A 291 -14.82 -17.37 -3.99
CA LEU A 291 -13.54 -17.70 -4.60
C LEU A 291 -13.70 -18.25 -6.03
N ALA A 292 -14.75 -19.03 -6.30
CA ALA A 292 -15.00 -19.63 -7.61
C ALA A 292 -15.30 -18.57 -8.68
N SER A 293 -16.00 -17.49 -8.32
CA SER A 293 -16.28 -16.35 -9.19
C SER A 293 -15.01 -15.56 -9.50
N LEU A 294 -14.16 -15.36 -8.50
CA LEU A 294 -12.87 -14.68 -8.68
C LEU A 294 -11.90 -15.50 -9.52
N LEU A 295 -11.87 -16.83 -9.36
CA LEU A 295 -11.08 -17.72 -10.22
C LEU A 295 -11.54 -17.70 -11.68
N ARG A 296 -12.84 -17.48 -11.94
CA ARG A 296 -13.36 -17.30 -13.31
C ARG A 296 -12.87 -16.00 -13.95
N LEU A 297 -12.60 -14.95 -13.17
CA LEU A 297 -12.00 -13.71 -13.67
C LEU A 297 -10.57 -13.93 -14.18
N GLY A 298 -9.83 -14.88 -13.59
CA GLY A 298 -8.46 -15.20 -14.00
C GLY A 298 -8.32 -15.71 -15.44
N ARG A 299 -9.44 -16.08 -16.09
CA ARG A 299 -9.48 -16.49 -17.49
C ARG A 299 -9.71 -15.33 -18.47
N ARG A 300 -10.01 -14.13 -17.97
CA ARG A 300 -10.32 -12.96 -18.77
C ARG A 300 -9.12 -12.03 -18.82
N GLU A 301 -8.81 -11.52 -20.01
CA GLU A 301 -7.70 -10.56 -20.17
C GLU A 301 -8.11 -9.15 -19.73
N ALA A 302 -9.36 -8.77 -20.01
CA ALA A 302 -9.88 -7.45 -19.71
C ALA A 302 -10.40 -7.36 -18.27
N ALA A 303 -10.12 -6.21 -17.63
CA ALA A 303 -10.68 -5.87 -16.32
C ALA A 303 -12.22 -5.92 -16.36
N GLN A 304 -12.82 -6.46 -15.31
CA GLN A 304 -14.27 -6.59 -15.18
C GLN A 304 -14.77 -5.66 -14.06
N PRO A 305 -15.93 -5.00 -14.23
CA PRO A 305 -16.54 -4.27 -13.14
C PRO A 305 -17.03 -5.25 -12.06
N LEU A 306 -16.78 -4.91 -10.81
CA LEU A 306 -17.15 -5.67 -9.62
C LEU A 306 -17.59 -4.70 -8.54
N ARG A 307 -18.67 -5.04 -7.84
CA ARG A 307 -19.12 -4.29 -6.66
C ARG A 307 -18.59 -5.00 -5.41
N LEU A 308 -17.87 -4.25 -4.59
CA LEU A 308 -17.36 -4.70 -3.29
C LEU A 308 -18.49 -4.83 -2.27
N ALA A 309 -18.24 -5.53 -1.15
CA ALA A 309 -19.20 -5.65 -0.06
C ALA A 309 -19.59 -4.28 0.54
N SER A 310 -18.68 -3.31 0.49
CA SER A 310 -18.94 -1.91 0.88
C SER A 310 -19.87 -1.14 -0.07
N GLY A 311 -20.25 -1.74 -1.21
CA GLY A 311 -21.01 -1.08 -2.27
C GLY A 311 -20.16 -0.32 -3.28
N LEU A 312 -18.86 -0.16 -3.03
CA LEU A 312 -17.93 0.52 -3.93
C LEU A 312 -17.75 -0.27 -5.24
N GLY A 313 -17.92 0.40 -6.38
CA GLY A 313 -17.63 -0.16 -7.70
C GLY A 313 -16.15 -0.07 -8.03
N VAL A 314 -15.56 -1.19 -8.44
CA VAL A 314 -14.15 -1.30 -8.85
C VAL A 314 -14.04 -2.10 -10.13
N TRP A 315 -12.95 -1.87 -10.87
CA TRP A 315 -12.50 -2.72 -11.97
C TRP A 315 -11.49 -3.71 -11.44
N VAL A 316 -11.68 -4.99 -11.73
CA VAL A 316 -10.86 -6.09 -11.19
C VAL A 316 -10.28 -6.92 -12.32
N GLN A 317 -9.02 -7.31 -12.16
CA GLN A 317 -8.35 -8.34 -12.92
C GLN A 317 -7.77 -9.36 -11.94
N ALA A 318 -7.83 -10.64 -12.28
CA ALA A 318 -7.29 -11.70 -11.45
C ALA A 318 -6.18 -12.44 -12.20
N HIS A 319 -5.13 -12.85 -11.50
CA HIS A 319 -4.07 -13.67 -12.06
C HIS A 319 -3.63 -14.73 -11.03
N LEU A 320 -3.65 -16.00 -11.43
CA LEU A 320 -3.22 -17.10 -10.58
C LEU A 320 -1.73 -17.35 -10.82
N LYS A 321 -0.90 -17.11 -9.80
CA LYS A 321 0.54 -17.36 -9.89
C LYS A 321 0.85 -18.74 -9.30
N ARG A 322 1.25 -19.69 -10.14
CA ARG A 322 1.81 -20.99 -9.70
C ARG A 322 3.34 -21.00 -9.79
N PRO A 323 4.03 -21.87 -8.99
CA PRO A 323 5.48 -21.96 -8.95
C PRO A 323 6.15 -22.19 -10.31
N ASP A 324 5.43 -22.79 -11.27
CA ASP A 324 5.98 -23.24 -12.54
C ASP A 324 5.95 -22.17 -13.66
N GLY A 325 5.48 -20.96 -13.36
CA GLY A 325 5.37 -19.87 -14.35
C GLY A 325 4.35 -20.13 -15.47
N VAL A 326 3.57 -21.22 -15.38
CA VAL A 326 2.52 -21.56 -16.34
C VAL A 326 1.26 -20.75 -16.03
N ASP A 327 0.92 -19.85 -16.94
CA ASP A 327 -0.35 -19.12 -16.92
C ASP A 327 -1.52 -20.09 -17.13
N PHE A 328 -2.46 -20.09 -16.19
CA PHE A 328 -3.61 -21.00 -16.16
C PHE A 328 -4.63 -20.75 -17.28
N ARG A 329 -4.37 -19.80 -18.18
CA ARG A 329 -5.20 -19.49 -19.35
C ARG A 329 -5.62 -20.73 -20.16
N HIS A 330 -4.88 -21.85 -20.09
CA HIS A 330 -5.14 -23.03 -20.93
C HIS A 330 -5.27 -24.40 -20.22
N SER A 331 -5.23 -24.50 -18.89
CA SER A 331 -5.08 -25.83 -18.26
C SER A 331 -5.88 -26.00 -16.97
N VAL A 332 -7.20 -26.15 -17.07
CA VAL A 332 -8.02 -27.17 -16.35
C VAL A 332 -9.40 -27.20 -17.03
N ALA A 333 -9.71 -28.31 -17.71
CA ALA A 333 -11.08 -28.68 -18.01
C ALA A 333 -11.73 -29.19 -16.72
N MET A 334 -12.78 -28.51 -16.25
CA MET A 334 -13.70 -29.10 -15.29
C MET A 334 -14.72 -29.92 -16.10
N PRO A 335 -14.99 -31.19 -15.73
CA PRO A 335 -16.01 -31.98 -16.41
C PRO A 335 -17.38 -31.38 -16.13
N GLY A 336 -17.97 -30.74 -17.13
CA GLY A 336 -19.24 -30.04 -16.96
C GLY A 336 -19.69 -29.23 -18.17
N ALA A 337 -19.45 -29.73 -19.38
CA ALA A 337 -20.16 -29.29 -20.58
C ALA A 337 -20.09 -30.44 -21.60
N VAL A 338 -21.05 -31.35 -21.52
CA VAL A 338 -21.28 -32.30 -22.61
C VAL A 338 -21.81 -31.48 -23.78
N ALA A 339 -21.10 -31.55 -24.90
CA ALA A 339 -21.45 -30.92 -26.15
C ALA A 339 -22.83 -31.41 -26.64
N HIS A 340 -23.74 -30.48 -26.90
CA HIS A 340 -24.74 -30.72 -27.93
C HIS A 340 -24.20 -30.18 -29.25
N ALA A 341 -23.71 -31.11 -30.07
CA ALA A 341 -23.48 -30.90 -31.49
C ALA A 341 -24.84 -30.65 -32.17
N GLY A 342 -25.11 -29.39 -32.50
CA GLY A 342 -26.17 -28.97 -33.41
C GLY A 342 -25.54 -28.19 -34.55
N SER A 343 -25.42 -28.84 -35.70
CA SER A 343 -24.85 -28.31 -36.94
C SER A 343 -25.78 -27.28 -37.57
N HIS A 344 -25.41 -26.00 -37.57
CA HIS A 344 -25.87 -25.02 -38.57
C HIS A 344 -24.76 -23.99 -38.85
N PRO A 345 -24.37 -23.76 -40.11
CA PRO A 345 -23.39 -22.73 -40.45
C PRO A 345 -24.00 -21.32 -40.33
N PRO A 346 -23.24 -20.31 -39.86
CA PRO A 346 -23.75 -18.94 -39.80
C PRO A 346 -23.81 -18.31 -41.19
N ILE A 347 -25.00 -17.81 -41.53
CA ILE A 347 -25.24 -16.90 -42.66
C ILE A 347 -24.57 -15.57 -42.34
N ALA A 348 -23.70 -15.11 -43.23
CA ALA A 348 -23.11 -13.78 -43.18
C ALA A 348 -24.16 -12.72 -43.54
N ILE A 349 -24.34 -11.72 -42.68
CA ILE A 349 -25.05 -10.48 -43.02
C ILE A 349 -24.00 -9.38 -43.05
N GLU A 350 -23.55 -9.04 -44.26
CA GLU A 350 -22.75 -7.85 -44.51
C GLU A 350 -23.61 -6.60 -44.32
N ARG A 351 -23.17 -5.71 -43.43
CA ARG A 351 -23.70 -4.36 -43.28
C ARG A 351 -23.20 -3.50 -44.45
N HIS A 352 -24.07 -3.19 -45.40
CA HIS A 352 -23.93 -2.03 -46.26
C HIS A 352 -24.85 -0.93 -45.74
N VAL A 353 -24.25 0.16 -45.25
CA VAL A 353 -24.94 1.42 -44.97
C VAL A 353 -24.69 2.32 -46.19
N GLN A 354 -25.73 2.59 -46.95
CA GLN A 354 -25.80 3.75 -47.84
C GLN A 354 -26.89 4.69 -47.32
N ALA A 355 -26.50 5.95 -47.21
CA ALA A 355 -27.33 7.06 -46.77
C ALA A 355 -28.24 7.50 -47.92
N GLU A 356 -29.48 7.85 -47.59
CA GLU A 356 -30.24 8.86 -48.32
C GLU A 356 -31.33 9.45 -47.40
N ALA A 357 -31.43 10.77 -47.44
CA ALA A 357 -32.42 11.59 -46.76
C ALA A 357 -33.80 11.42 -47.40
N ILE A 358 -34.87 11.82 -46.70
CA ILE A 358 -35.88 12.80 -47.14
C ILE A 358 -36.93 12.97 -46.01
N ASP A 359 -37.48 14.16 -46.05
CA ASP A 359 -38.25 14.98 -45.12
C ASP A 359 -39.74 14.61 -44.97
N ASP A 360 -40.30 15.13 -43.87
CA ASP A 360 -41.60 15.77 -43.74
C ASP A 360 -42.90 15.03 -43.31
N THR A 361 -43.65 15.77 -42.47
CA THR A 361 -45.09 15.78 -42.16
C THR A 361 -45.70 14.94 -41.01
N ARG A 362 -45.80 15.61 -39.84
CA ARG A 362 -47.01 16.07 -39.09
C ARG A 362 -48.26 15.18 -38.83
N GLU A 363 -48.70 15.31 -37.55
CA GLU A 363 -50.08 15.34 -36.99
C GLU A 363 -50.86 14.00 -36.97
N ASP A 364 -51.60 13.58 -35.92
CA ASP A 364 -52.36 14.29 -34.89
C ASP A 364 -52.79 13.33 -33.72
N ALA A 365 -53.12 13.91 -32.54
CA ALA A 365 -54.15 13.58 -31.53
C ALA A 365 -54.54 12.11 -31.14
N THR A 366 -54.94 11.68 -29.92
CA THR A 366 -55.27 12.26 -28.59
C THR A 366 -55.65 11.10 -27.62
N ALA A 367 -55.30 11.28 -26.32
CA ALA A 367 -56.02 10.99 -25.06
C ALA A 367 -56.39 9.57 -24.53
N ASP A 368 -56.22 9.48 -23.19
CA ASP A 368 -56.94 8.72 -22.13
C ASP A 368 -56.66 7.21 -21.93
N ASP A 369 -56.59 6.63 -20.73
CA ASP A 369 -56.62 7.11 -19.33
C ASP A 369 -56.23 5.92 -18.40
N SER A 370 -55.87 6.24 -17.15
CA SER A 370 -55.97 5.45 -15.91
C SER A 370 -54.89 4.42 -15.51
N ASP A 371 -54.16 4.83 -14.45
CA ASP A 371 -53.84 4.11 -13.21
C ASP A 371 -53.44 2.62 -13.25
N ALA A 372 -52.15 2.38 -13.02
CA ALA A 372 -51.68 1.17 -12.36
C ALA A 372 -50.51 1.52 -11.41
N ASP A 373 -50.72 1.19 -10.14
CA ASP A 373 -49.86 1.45 -8.99
C ASP A 373 -48.38 1.14 -9.23
N ALA A 374 -47.54 2.09 -8.81
CA ALA A 374 -46.10 1.94 -8.74
C ALA A 374 -45.71 1.01 -7.58
N GLU A 375 -45.49 -0.27 -7.88
CA GLU A 375 -44.79 -1.20 -6.99
C GLU A 375 -43.27 -0.92 -7.03
N GLU A 376 -42.74 -0.31 -5.97
CA GLU A 376 -41.30 -0.24 -5.70
C GLU A 376 -40.69 -1.64 -5.57
N PRO A 377 -39.61 -2.00 -6.28
CA PRO A 377 -38.97 -3.30 -6.11
C PRO A 377 -38.12 -3.34 -4.82
N ALA A 378 -38.60 -4.07 -3.81
CA ALA A 378 -37.81 -4.50 -2.65
C ALA A 378 -36.67 -5.47 -3.06
N PRO A 379 -35.57 -5.58 -2.29
CA PRO A 379 -34.26 -5.94 -2.84
C PRO A 379 -34.06 -7.45 -3.06
N LEU A 380 -33.76 -7.84 -4.31
CA LEU A 380 -33.36 -9.18 -4.75
C LEU A 380 -32.23 -9.82 -3.91
N ALA A 381 -31.44 -9.02 -3.18
CA ALA A 381 -30.34 -9.48 -2.34
C ALA A 381 -30.78 -10.09 -1.00
N ALA A 382 -31.97 -9.72 -0.49
CA ALA A 382 -32.55 -10.36 0.69
C ALA A 382 -33.10 -11.75 0.32
N THR A 383 -33.78 -11.85 -0.82
CA THR A 383 -34.38 -13.10 -1.31
C THR A 383 -33.33 -14.15 -1.67
N LEU A 384 -32.18 -13.75 -2.25
CA LEU A 384 -31.07 -14.69 -2.52
C LEU A 384 -30.45 -15.26 -1.23
N ARG A 385 -30.33 -14.46 -0.17
CA ARG A 385 -29.83 -14.93 1.13
C ARG A 385 -30.80 -15.92 1.77
N GLU A 386 -32.09 -15.66 1.70
CA GLU A 386 -33.13 -16.58 2.18
C GLU A 386 -33.15 -17.90 1.40
N HIS A 387 -33.05 -17.84 0.07
CA HIS A 387 -32.98 -19.04 -0.77
C HIS A 387 -31.70 -19.84 -0.52
N SER A 388 -30.56 -19.17 -0.33
CA SER A 388 -29.28 -19.81 0.01
C SER A 388 -29.34 -20.50 1.38
N ARG A 389 -29.94 -19.85 2.39
CA ARG A 389 -30.17 -20.46 3.71
C ARG A 389 -31.04 -21.71 3.60
N LYS A 390 -32.18 -21.59 2.93
CA LYS A 390 -33.12 -22.71 2.75
C LYS A 390 -32.47 -23.90 2.05
N LEU A 391 -31.68 -23.65 1.00
CA LEU A 391 -30.97 -24.70 0.27
C LEU A 391 -29.94 -25.43 1.17
N ILE A 392 -29.23 -24.70 2.03
CA ILE A 392 -28.26 -25.29 2.95
C ILE A 392 -28.98 -26.09 4.06
N GLU A 393 -30.06 -25.57 4.63
CA GLU A 393 -30.89 -26.27 5.63
C GLU A 393 -31.48 -27.57 5.07
N GLU A 394 -32.05 -27.53 3.85
CA GLU A 394 -32.59 -28.71 3.16
C GLU A 394 -31.51 -29.75 2.86
N THR A 395 -30.32 -29.31 2.42
CA THR A 395 -29.20 -30.21 2.12
C THR A 395 -28.65 -30.86 3.39
N LEU A 396 -28.58 -30.11 4.50
CA LEU A 396 -28.18 -30.64 5.81
C LEU A 396 -29.20 -31.64 6.33
N ALA A 397 -30.49 -31.35 6.22
CA ALA A 397 -31.57 -32.26 6.61
C ALA A 397 -31.51 -33.57 5.80
N ALA A 398 -31.30 -33.48 4.48
CA ALA A 398 -31.17 -34.64 3.60
C ALA A 398 -29.96 -35.53 3.93
N HIS A 399 -28.93 -34.99 4.60
CA HIS A 399 -27.72 -35.70 5.03
C HIS A 399 -27.66 -35.94 6.54
N GLY A 400 -28.79 -35.82 7.25
CA GLY A 400 -28.87 -36.09 8.70
C GLY A 400 -27.94 -35.22 9.53
N GLY A 401 -27.70 -33.98 9.12
CA GLY A 401 -26.79 -33.03 9.77
C GLY A 401 -25.31 -33.28 9.48
N ASN A 402 -24.95 -34.20 8.57
CA ASN A 402 -23.55 -34.44 8.20
C ASN A 402 -23.01 -33.29 7.32
N VAL A 403 -22.40 -32.31 7.97
CA VAL A 403 -21.80 -31.12 7.36
C VAL A 403 -20.80 -31.46 6.25
N SER A 404 -20.07 -32.57 6.38
CA SER A 404 -19.09 -32.98 5.35
C SER A 404 -19.74 -33.45 4.07
N GLN A 405 -20.86 -34.17 4.18
CA GLN A 405 -21.62 -34.64 3.01
C GLN A 405 -22.46 -33.50 2.40
N ALA A 406 -23.08 -32.68 3.22
CA ALA A 406 -23.82 -31.50 2.77
C ALA A 406 -22.91 -30.51 2.01
N ALA A 407 -21.71 -30.22 2.54
CA ALA A 407 -20.72 -29.38 1.85
C ALA A 407 -20.28 -29.97 0.50
N ARG A 408 -20.11 -31.30 0.42
CA ARG A 408 -19.78 -32.00 -0.82
C ARG A 408 -20.92 -31.91 -1.84
N GLN A 409 -22.18 -32.04 -1.42
CA GLN A 409 -23.34 -31.91 -2.31
C GLN A 409 -23.51 -30.47 -2.82
N LEU A 410 -23.33 -29.49 -1.94
CA LEU A 410 -23.41 -28.06 -2.26
C LEU A 410 -22.18 -27.52 -3.00
N ARG A 411 -21.15 -28.36 -3.18
CA ARG A 411 -19.86 -28.01 -3.83
C ARG A 411 -19.17 -26.81 -3.16
N VAL A 412 -19.30 -26.68 -1.85
CA VAL A 412 -18.62 -25.67 -1.02
C VAL A 412 -17.69 -26.35 -0.02
N SER A 413 -16.74 -25.60 0.56
CA SER A 413 -15.88 -26.15 1.59
C SER A 413 -16.66 -26.41 2.90
N ARG A 414 -16.20 -27.38 3.71
CA ARG A 414 -16.77 -27.62 5.05
C ARG A 414 -16.69 -26.38 5.92
N GLY A 415 -15.59 -25.63 5.83
CA GLY A 415 -15.39 -24.38 6.55
C GLY A 415 -16.43 -23.33 6.15
N THR A 416 -16.71 -23.18 4.86
CA THR A 416 -17.75 -22.28 4.32
C THR A 416 -19.14 -22.63 4.88
N LEU A 417 -19.48 -23.92 4.96
CA LEU A 417 -20.77 -24.36 5.50
C LEU A 417 -20.87 -24.06 7.01
N TYR A 418 -19.85 -24.41 7.79
CA TYR A 418 -19.78 -24.09 9.22
C TYR A 418 -19.84 -22.58 9.49
N ARG A 419 -19.25 -21.76 8.62
CA ARG A 419 -19.25 -20.29 8.73
C ARG A 419 -20.65 -19.73 8.50
N ARG A 420 -21.34 -20.17 7.43
CA ARG A 420 -22.72 -19.75 7.14
C ARG A 420 -23.71 -20.18 8.22
N MET A 421 -23.55 -21.39 8.75
CA MET A 421 -24.38 -21.88 9.87
C MET A 421 -24.17 -21.08 11.15
N ARG A 422 -22.92 -20.69 11.46
CA ARG A 422 -22.63 -19.81 12.62
C ARG A 422 -23.22 -18.41 12.44
N GLY A 423 -23.11 -17.83 11.25
CA GLY A 423 -23.66 -16.51 10.95
C GLY A 423 -25.20 -16.40 11.06
N TRP A 424 -25.93 -17.52 11.07
CA TRP A 424 -27.38 -17.52 11.34
C TRP A 424 -27.72 -17.55 12.83
N GLY A 425 -26.82 -18.07 13.67
CA GLY A 425 -27.00 -18.11 15.12
C GLY A 425 -26.95 -16.71 15.75
N ASP A 426 -26.12 -15.83 15.19
CA ASP A 426 -25.93 -14.46 15.71
C ASP A 426 -27.00 -13.48 15.20
N ALA A 427 -27.77 -13.84 14.17
CA ALA A 427 -28.84 -13.00 13.59
C ALA A 427 -30.24 -13.23 14.22
N ALA A 428 -30.34 -14.10 15.24
CA ALA A 428 -31.59 -14.46 15.92
C ALA A 428 -31.74 -13.82 17.32
N CYS A 429 -30.87 -12.87 17.69
CA CYS A 429 -30.87 -12.20 18.99
C CYS A 429 -30.98 -10.67 18.94
N ASP A 430 -31.33 -10.07 17.81
CA ASP A 430 -31.71 -8.65 17.70
C ASP A 430 -33.22 -8.46 17.61
#